data_AF-A0A0R3SFV7-F1
#
_entry.id   AF-A0A0R3SFV7-F1
#
_cell.length_a   1.000
_cell.length_b   1.000
_cell.length_c   1.000
_cell.angle_alpha   90.00
_cell.angle_beta   90.00
_cell.angle_gamma   90.00
#
_symmetry.space_group_name_H-M   'P 1'
#
loop_
_entity.id
_entity.type
_entity.pdbx_description
1 polymer ?
#
loop_
_entity_poly.entity_id
_entity_poly.type
_entity_poly.pdbx_seq_one_letter_code
_entity_poly.pdbx_strand_id
1 'polypeptide(L)'
;MDPTDLTYEKMITKLRRNVGDNSSLFSRRYKCFNAVMREDEDAHHYLGIVNRLSTSFRLGSFEENLFKFLIFILGLRFPCYAEIRARTMV
;
A
#
# COMPACT_ATOMS: atom_id res chain seq x y z
N MET A 1 -10.77 -23.64 26.05
CA MET A 1 -9.40 -23.48 25.51
C MET A 1 -8.47 -23.61 26.69
N ASP A 2 -7.67 -24.67 26.72
CA ASP A 2 -6.70 -24.88 27.80
C ASP A 2 -5.60 -23.79 27.67
N PRO A 3 -5.32 -22.98 28.72
CA PRO A 3 -4.29 -21.94 28.68
C PRO A 3 -2.91 -22.48 28.29
N THR A 4 -2.66 -23.76 28.57
CA THR A 4 -1.40 -24.47 28.34
C THR A 4 -1.16 -24.78 26.85
N ASP A 5 -2.20 -24.70 26.02
CA ASP A 5 -2.16 -25.07 24.61
C ASP A 5 -1.86 -23.87 23.68
N LEU A 6 -1.69 -22.68 24.26
CA LEU A 6 -1.42 -21.42 23.56
C LEU A 6 0.08 -21.14 23.49
N THR A 7 0.76 -21.76 22.53
CA THR A 7 2.14 -21.38 22.20
C THR A 7 2.18 -19.97 21.60
N TYR A 8 3.33 -19.29 21.71
CA TYR A 8 3.56 -17.98 21.10
C TYR A 8 3.19 -17.97 19.60
N GLU A 9 3.58 -19.00 18.84
CA GLU A 9 3.24 -19.14 17.42
C GLU A 9 1.73 -19.25 17.15
N LYS A 10 1.01 -20.02 17.98
CA LYS A 10 -0.45 -20.11 17.90
C LYS A 10 -1.09 -18.76 18.21
N MET A 11 -0.53 -18.00 19.15
CA MET A 11 -1.00 -16.65 19.48
C MET A 11 -0.78 -15.67 18.33
N ILE A 12 0.42 -15.61 17.75
CA ILE A 12 0.74 -14.77 16.59
C ILE A 12 -0.14 -15.12 15.39
N THR A 13 -0.33 -16.41 15.10
CA THR A 13 -1.19 -16.86 14.00
C THR A 13 -2.63 -16.40 14.19
N LYS A 14 -3.16 -16.53 15.42
CA LYS A 14 -4.53 -16.14 15.75
C LYS A 14 -4.71 -14.61 15.69
N LEU A 15 -3.72 -13.85 16.18
CA LEU A 15 -3.70 -12.39 16.05
C LEU A 15 -3.65 -11.95 14.58
N ARG A 16 -2.78 -12.55 13.77
CA ARG A 16 -2.69 -12.22 12.33
C ARG A 16 -3.99 -12.51 11.59
N ARG A 17 -4.68 -13.61 11.94
CA ARG A 17 -5.97 -13.97 11.36
C ARG A 17 -7.11 -13.07 11.81
N ASN A 18 -7.12 -12.61 13.06
CA ASN A 18 -8.26 -11.85 13.60
C ASN A 18 -8.10 -10.33 13.44
N VAL A 19 -6.87 -9.83 13.50
CA VAL A 19 -6.55 -8.38 13.52
C VAL A 19 -5.77 -7.97 12.27
N GLY A 20 -5.08 -8.91 11.61
CA GLY A 20 -4.32 -8.62 10.41
C GLY A 20 -5.21 -8.28 9.21
N ASP A 21 -4.57 -7.70 8.18
CA ASP A 21 -5.24 -7.44 6.92
C ASP A 21 -5.58 -8.76 6.21
N ASN A 22 -6.84 -9.18 6.33
CA ASN A 22 -7.39 -10.38 5.72
C ASN A 22 -7.88 -10.15 4.28
N SER A 23 -7.66 -8.96 3.71
CA SER A 23 -8.08 -8.70 2.34
C SER A 23 -7.30 -9.56 1.34
N SER A 24 -8.01 -10.00 0.30
CA SER A 24 -7.40 -10.80 -0.76
C SER A 24 -6.22 -10.07 -1.40
N LEU A 25 -5.27 -10.81 -1.97
CA LEU A 25 -4.14 -10.19 -2.67
C LEU A 25 -4.63 -9.26 -3.79
N PHE A 26 -5.68 -9.66 -4.51
CA PHE A 26 -6.33 -8.81 -5.52
C PHE A 26 -6.84 -7.50 -4.92
N SER A 27 -7.57 -7.56 -3.79
CA SER A 27 -8.12 -6.36 -3.15
C SER A 27 -7.01 -5.37 -2.74
N ARG A 28 -5.89 -5.87 -2.21
CA ARG A 28 -4.75 -5.03 -1.83
C ARG A 28 -4.10 -4.36 -3.03
N ARG A 29 -3.89 -5.12 -4.11
CA ARG A 29 -3.32 -4.59 -5.37
C ARG A 29 -4.25 -3.59 -6.03
N TYR A 30 -5.55 -3.88 -6.04
CA TYR A 30 -6.56 -2.96 -6.54
C TYR A 30 -6.56 -1.64 -5.76
N LYS A 31 -6.52 -1.70 -4.42
CA LYS A 31 -6.39 -0.50 -3.57
C LYS A 31 -5.10 0.28 -3.85
N CYS A 32 -3.98 -0.40 -4.05
CA CYS A 32 -2.70 0.22 -4.37
C CYS A 32 -2.74 1.02 -5.69
N PHE A 33 -3.26 0.43 -6.77
CA PHE A 33 -3.39 1.13 -8.06
C PHE A 33 -4.47 2.21 -8.10
N ASN A 34 -5.41 2.17 -7.16
CA ASN A 34 -6.46 3.18 -7.03
C ASN A 34 -6.17 4.21 -5.91
N ALA A 35 -4.95 4.24 -5.38
CA ALA A 35 -4.50 5.33 -4.54
C ALA A 35 -4.52 6.63 -5.36
N VAL A 36 -5.15 7.67 -4.81
CA VAL A 36 -5.25 9.00 -5.43
C VAL A 36 -4.92 10.02 -4.36
N MET A 37 -3.98 10.91 -4.65
CA MET A 37 -3.66 12.04 -3.79
C MET A 37 -4.83 13.00 -3.80
N ARG A 38 -5.37 13.33 -2.63
CA ARG A 38 -6.48 14.30 -2.56
C ARG A 38 -5.96 15.72 -2.84
N GLU A 39 -6.85 16.61 -3.29
CA GLU A 39 -6.49 17.99 -3.65
C GLU A 39 -5.91 18.80 -2.46
N ASP A 40 -6.38 18.50 -1.25
CA ASP A 40 -5.99 19.14 0.01
C ASP A 40 -4.95 18.34 0.83
N GLU A 41 -4.49 17.21 0.31
CA GLU A 41 -3.60 16.30 1.03
C GLU A 41 -2.14 16.69 0.86
N ASP A 42 -1.38 16.63 1.96
CA ASP A 42 0.06 16.85 1.91
C ASP A 42 0.78 15.68 1.21
N ALA A 43 1.80 16.01 0.42
CA ALA A 43 2.55 15.03 -0.36
C ALA A 43 3.27 13.98 0.50
N HIS A 44 3.74 14.33 1.71
CA HIS A 44 4.35 13.35 2.61
C HIS A 44 3.31 12.39 3.19
N HIS A 45 2.10 12.89 3.47
CA HIS A 45 1.00 12.04 3.89
C HIS A 45 0.64 11.03 2.79
N TYR A 46 0.46 11.51 1.56
CA TYR A 46 0.17 10.66 0.41
C TYR A 46 1.30 9.64 0.14
N LEU A 47 2.57 10.05 0.26
CA LEU A 47 3.72 9.15 0.18
C LEU A 47 3.67 8.04 1.24
N GLY A 48 3.25 8.37 2.47
CA GLY A 48 3.01 7.39 3.53
C GLY A 48 1.97 6.33 3.16
N ILE A 49 0.87 6.76 2.52
CA ILE A 49 -0.18 5.87 2.01
C ILE A 49 0.39 4.96 0.91
N VAL A 50 1.10 5.52 -0.06
CA VAL A 50 1.73 4.77 -1.17
C VAL A 50 2.70 3.73 -0.64
N ASN A 51 3.57 4.09 0.32
CA ASN A 51 4.51 3.17 0.95
C ASN A 51 3.80 1.99 1.60
N ARG A 52 2.76 2.25 2.41
CA ARG A 52 1.99 1.21 3.10
C ARG A 52 1.29 0.25 2.13
N LEU A 53 0.68 0.79 1.08
CA LEU A 53 -0.02 -0.03 0.06
C LEU A 53 0.97 -0.85 -0.77
N SER A 54 2.15 -0.30 -1.05
CA SER A 54 3.20 -0.96 -1.83
C SER A 54 3.82 -2.14 -1.09
N THR A 55 4.09 -2.02 0.21
CA THR A 55 4.53 -3.16 1.04
C THR A 55 3.51 -4.31 1.02
N SER A 56 2.22 -3.97 0.93
CA SER A 56 1.12 -4.94 0.88
C SER A 56 0.94 -5.60 -0.49
N PHE A 57 1.56 -5.04 -1.54
CA PHE A 57 1.45 -5.51 -2.93
C PHE A 57 2.12 -6.87 -3.17
N ARG A 58 3.19 -7.15 -2.42
CA ARG A 58 4.05 -8.34 -2.55
C ARG A 58 4.51 -8.54 -4.01
N LEU A 59 5.18 -7.53 -4.55
CA LEU A 59 5.86 -7.62 -5.84
C LEU A 59 7.20 -8.36 -5.60
N GLY A 60 7.58 -9.27 -6.50
CA GLY A 60 8.78 -10.10 -6.34
C GLY A 60 10.09 -9.32 -6.56
N SER A 61 10.85 -9.67 -7.59
CA SER A 61 12.18 -9.12 -7.89
C SER A 61 12.20 -7.70 -8.48
N PHE A 62 11.15 -6.91 -8.30
CA PHE A 62 11.05 -5.57 -8.89
C PHE A 62 11.65 -4.52 -7.93
N GLU A 63 12.24 -3.45 -8.47
CA GLU A 63 12.77 -2.37 -7.65
C GLU A 63 11.64 -1.65 -6.91
N GLU A 64 11.56 -1.84 -5.60
CA GLU A 64 10.45 -1.37 -4.76
C GLU A 64 10.25 0.15 -4.87
N ASN A 65 11.35 0.90 -5.01
CA ASN A 65 11.33 2.35 -5.15
C ASN A 65 10.73 2.79 -6.50
N LEU A 66 11.05 2.12 -7.61
CA LEU A 66 10.43 2.40 -8.90
C LEU A 66 8.93 2.11 -8.87
N PHE A 67 8.51 1.04 -8.18
CA PHE A 67 7.10 0.72 -8.04
C PHE A 67 6.36 1.78 -7.23
N LYS A 68 6.90 2.15 -6.06
CA LYS A 68 6.34 3.23 -5.22
C LYS A 68 6.24 4.53 -6.00
N PHE A 69 7.27 4.87 -6.76
CA PHE A 69 7.30 6.07 -7.59
C PHE A 69 6.21 6.05 -8.67
N LEU A 70 6.05 4.92 -9.38
CA LEU A 70 4.97 4.75 -10.35
C LEU A 70 3.59 4.94 -9.71
N ILE A 71 3.33 4.28 -8.57
CA ILE A 71 2.05 4.41 -7.86
C ILE A 71 1.81 5.85 -7.40
N PHE A 72 2.85 6.53 -6.92
CA PHE A 72 2.76 7.93 -6.53
C PHE A 72 2.28 8.80 -7.69
N ILE A 73 2.95 8.72 -8.85
CA ILE A 73 2.61 9.52 -10.04
C ILE A 73 1.23 9.17 -10.61
N LEU A 74 0.84 7.88 -10.62
CA LEU A 74 -0.47 7.45 -11.09
C LEU A 74 -1.65 7.98 -10.25
N GLY A 75 -1.41 8.27 -8.97
CA GLY A 75 -2.42 8.85 -8.09
C GLY A 75 -2.49 10.38 -8.13
N LEU A 76 -1.57 11.06 -8.82
CA LEU A 76 -1.65 12.51 -9.08
C LEU A 76 -2.69 12.79 -10.18
N ARG A 77 -3.97 12.50 -9.94
CA ARG A 77 -5.03 12.58 -10.98
C ARG A 77 -5.62 13.96 -11.16
N PHE A 78 -5.49 14.84 -10.16
CA PHE A 78 -6.06 16.19 -10.23
C PHE A 78 -5.35 17.06 -11.28
N PRO A 79 -6.07 18.02 -11.91
CA PRO A 79 -5.51 18.88 -12.95
C PRO A 79 -4.31 19.71 -12.50
N CYS A 80 -4.26 20.14 -11.24
CA CYS A 80 -3.16 20.90 -10.66
C CYS A 80 -1.81 20.16 -10.70
N TYR A 81 -1.83 18.81 -10.77
CA TYR A 81 -0.63 17.98 -10.88
C TYR A 81 -0.33 17.50 -12.32
N ALA A 82 -1.08 17.96 -13.32
CA ALA A 82 -0.95 17.48 -14.69
C ALA A 82 0.46 17.72 -15.26
N GLU A 83 1.07 18.87 -14.96
CA GLU A 83 2.43 19.19 -15.41
C GLU A 83 3.47 18.25 -14.78
N ILE A 84 3.39 18.04 -13.46
CA ILE A 84 4.31 17.14 -12.74
C ILE A 84 4.20 15.73 -13.32
N ARG A 85 2.98 15.22 -13.48
CA ARG A 85 2.72 13.90 -14.06
C ARG A 85 3.29 13.77 -15.47
N ALA A 86 3.10 14.79 -16.32
CA ALA A 86 3.61 14.78 -17.69
C ALA A 86 5.14 14.79 -17.75
N ARG A 87 5.82 15.59 -16.91
CA ARG A 87 7.28 15.67 -16.88
C ARG A 87 7.96 14.42 -16.35
N THR A 88 7.27 13.66 -15.50
CA THR A 88 7.84 12.47 -14.85
C THR A 88 7.62 11.18 -15.65
N MET A 89 6.66 11.14 -16.58
CA MET A 89 6.35 9.98 -17.41
C MET A 89 6.98 10.02 -18.82
N VAL A 90 7.88 10.98 -19.07
CA VAL A 90 8.67 11.13 -20.32
C VAL A 90 10.08 10.65 -20.08
#